data_AF-A0A7C2DTG1-F1
#
_entry.id   AF-A0A7C2DTG1-F1
#
_cell.length_a   1.000
_cell.length_b   1.000
_cell.length_c   1.000
_cell.angle_alpha   90.00
_cell.angle_beta   90.00
_cell.angle_gamma   90.00
#
_symmetry.space_group_name_H-M   'P 1'
#
loop_
_entity.id
_entity.type
_entity.pdbx_description
1 polymer ?
#
loop_
_entity_poly.entity_id
_entity_poly.type
_entity_poly.pdbx_seq_one_letter_code
_entity_poly.pdbx_strand_id
1 'polypeptide(L)'
;MHRSLAVLFAGLAMPALAAPFTLLPVSHPAVAAVERYEVSTPALAYRGADAAAFAGSLPLAVGSALSFKGYEKGSAALEFWAVTDRGPNADSPEVLNGGTRYASKLFPVPAFVPTVVQLRVSLAEAATVGRMLPLREAGRAISGLPLPQGAVGASGEIGLDEKL
;
A
#
# COMPACT_ATOMS: atom_id res chain seq x y z
N MET A 1 -51.83 7.29 -42.66
CA MET A 1 -51.21 7.85 -41.44
C MET A 1 -50.10 6.89 -41.00
N HIS A 2 -48.87 7.13 -41.43
CA HIS A 2 -47.70 6.33 -41.06
C HIS A 2 -47.01 6.99 -39.86
N ARG A 3 -46.81 6.24 -38.78
CA ARG A 3 -45.96 6.68 -37.66
C ARG A 3 -44.80 5.71 -37.54
N SER A 4 -43.62 6.25 -37.84
CA SER A 4 -42.34 5.58 -37.88
C SER A 4 -41.91 5.06 -36.51
N LEU A 5 -41.35 3.86 -36.52
CA LEU A 5 -40.70 3.20 -35.39
C LEU A 5 -39.35 3.88 -35.13
N ALA A 6 -39.17 4.53 -33.97
CA ALA A 6 -37.89 5.05 -33.56
C ALA A 6 -37.04 3.90 -32.97
N VAL A 7 -35.99 3.50 -33.68
CA VAL A 7 -34.98 2.56 -33.19
C VAL A 7 -34.04 3.32 -32.26
N LEU A 8 -34.00 2.92 -30.99
CA LEU A 8 -33.09 3.44 -29.99
C LEU A 8 -31.72 2.79 -30.19
N PHE A 9 -30.72 3.53 -30.69
CA PHE A 9 -29.33 3.07 -30.69
C PHE A 9 -28.75 3.21 -29.29
N ALA A 10 -28.49 2.08 -28.62
CA ALA A 10 -27.66 2.03 -27.42
C ALA A 10 -26.20 2.26 -27.84
N GLY A 11 -25.68 3.46 -27.62
CA GLY A 11 -24.26 3.76 -27.79
C GLY A 11 -23.45 3.05 -26.70
N LEU A 12 -22.57 2.12 -27.09
CA LEU A 12 -21.52 1.63 -26.21
C LEU A 12 -20.57 2.79 -25.88
N ALA A 13 -20.57 3.24 -24.63
CA ALA A 13 -19.54 4.13 -24.12
C ALA A 13 -18.20 3.38 -24.10
N MET A 14 -17.32 3.66 -25.06
CA MET A 14 -15.93 3.24 -24.97
C MET A 14 -15.26 3.96 -23.79
N PRO A 15 -14.53 3.24 -22.91
CA PRO A 15 -13.75 3.90 -21.87
C PRO A 15 -12.68 4.76 -22.54
N ALA A 16 -12.64 6.05 -22.22
CA ALA A 16 -11.58 6.93 -22.68
C ALA A 16 -10.24 6.40 -22.16
N LEU A 17 -9.35 5.98 -23.07
CA LEU A 17 -7.95 5.73 -22.71
C LEU A 17 -7.38 7.05 -22.15
N ALA A 18 -6.86 7.01 -20.93
CA ALA A 18 -6.13 8.14 -20.38
C ALA A 18 -4.98 8.49 -21.33
N ALA A 19 -4.84 9.78 -21.66
CA ALA A 19 -3.74 10.24 -22.50
C ALA A 19 -2.39 9.89 -21.84
N PRO A 20 -1.36 9.52 -22.63
CA PRO A 20 -0.04 9.28 -22.09
C PRO A 20 0.45 10.54 -21.35
N PHE A 21 0.77 10.41 -20.08
CA PHE A 21 1.36 11.50 -19.30
C PHE A 21 2.88 11.47 -19.47
N THR A 22 3.48 12.64 -19.63
CA THR A 22 4.94 12.78 -19.60
C THR A 22 5.37 13.13 -18.18
N LEU A 23 6.27 12.32 -17.61
CA LEU A 23 6.91 12.66 -16.34
C LEU A 23 7.82 13.88 -16.58
N LEU A 24 7.51 14.98 -15.90
CA LEU A 24 8.34 16.18 -15.94
C LEU A 24 9.60 15.95 -15.08
N PRO A 25 10.79 16.38 -15.55
CA PRO A 25 11.99 16.29 -14.72
C PRO A 25 11.86 17.22 -13.51
N VAL A 26 12.60 16.93 -12.44
CA VAL A 26 12.63 17.77 -11.23
C VAL A 26 13.10 19.20 -11.50
N SER A 27 13.80 19.43 -12.62
CA SER A 27 14.24 20.75 -13.10
C SER A 27 13.17 21.52 -13.88
N HIS A 28 11.99 20.94 -14.10
CA HIS A 28 10.91 21.58 -14.84
C HIS A 28 10.42 22.84 -14.10
N PRO A 29 10.14 23.97 -14.79
CA PRO A 29 9.75 25.23 -14.14
C PRO A 29 8.46 25.17 -13.32
N ALA A 30 7.64 24.13 -13.49
CA ALA A 30 6.45 23.89 -12.67
C ALA A 30 6.76 23.28 -11.28
N VAL A 31 8.00 22.80 -11.07
CA VAL A 31 8.45 22.28 -9.77
C VAL A 31 9.06 23.43 -8.99
N ALA A 32 8.35 23.90 -7.96
CA ALA A 32 8.83 24.99 -7.12
C ALA A 32 9.93 24.56 -6.13
N ALA A 33 9.84 23.33 -5.61
CA ALA A 33 10.80 22.74 -4.69
C ALA A 33 10.70 21.21 -4.68
N VAL A 34 11.80 20.56 -4.30
CA VAL A 34 11.84 19.12 -3.99
C VAL A 34 12.38 18.97 -2.59
N GLU A 35 11.59 18.33 -1.73
CA GLU A 35 11.96 18.07 -0.33
C GLU A 35 11.94 16.57 -0.06
N ARG A 36 12.77 16.15 0.88
CA ARG A 36 12.85 14.75 1.33
C ARG A 36 12.55 14.72 2.82
N TYR A 37 11.60 13.87 3.19
CA TYR A 37 11.26 13.63 4.58
C TYR A 37 11.46 12.17 4.90
N GLU A 38 12.07 11.92 6.05
CA GLU A 38 11.88 10.65 6.73
C GLU A 38 10.51 10.68 7.40
N VAL A 39 9.67 9.69 7.10
CA VAL A 39 8.33 9.61 7.68
C VAL A 39 8.45 9.04 9.08
N SER A 40 8.10 9.83 10.09
CA SER A 40 7.97 9.36 11.45
C SER A 40 6.74 8.45 11.55
N THR A 41 6.99 7.16 11.79
CA THR A 41 5.96 6.12 11.87
C THR A 41 5.90 5.51 13.27
N PRO A 42 4.73 5.03 13.71
CA PRO A 42 4.64 4.29 14.96
C PRO A 42 5.40 2.96 14.84
N ALA A 43 6.03 2.56 15.94
CA ALA A 43 6.71 1.28 16.05
C ALA A 43 5.71 0.12 15.92
N LEU A 44 5.96 -0.81 14.99
CA LEU A 44 5.18 -2.04 14.88
C LEU A 44 5.71 -3.05 15.89
N ALA A 45 4.88 -3.50 16.83
CA ALA A 45 5.30 -4.47 17.84
C ALA A 45 5.81 -5.76 17.19
N TYR A 46 7.00 -6.18 17.60
CA TYR A 46 7.63 -7.42 17.16
C TYR A 46 7.88 -8.33 18.37
N ARG A 47 7.50 -9.59 18.23
CA ARG A 47 7.49 -10.60 19.29
C ARG A 47 8.09 -11.93 18.81
N GLY A 48 8.90 -11.86 17.76
CA GLY A 48 9.61 -13.02 17.21
C GLY A 48 10.83 -13.42 18.03
N ALA A 49 11.57 -14.42 17.53
CA ALA A 49 12.70 -15.01 18.25
C ALA A 49 13.81 -13.98 18.52
N ASP A 50 14.04 -13.08 17.57
CA ASP A 50 15.09 -12.06 17.65
C ASP A 50 14.57 -10.71 18.17
N ALA A 51 13.42 -10.68 18.87
CA ALA A 51 12.82 -9.42 19.34
C ALA A 51 13.79 -8.52 20.12
N ALA A 52 14.74 -9.11 20.88
CA ALA A 52 15.76 -8.35 21.59
C ALA A 52 16.69 -7.55 20.66
N ALA A 53 17.07 -8.11 19.50
CA ALA A 53 17.93 -7.45 18.52
C ALA A 53 17.25 -6.23 17.87
N PHE A 54 15.92 -6.21 17.86
CA PHE A 54 15.10 -5.14 17.28
C PHE A 54 14.40 -4.28 18.34
N ALA A 55 14.85 -4.34 19.60
CA ALA A 55 14.23 -3.62 20.72
C ALA A 55 12.70 -3.82 20.83
N GLY A 56 12.20 -4.99 20.40
CA GLY A 56 10.79 -5.38 20.45
C GLY A 56 9.89 -4.71 19.39
N SER A 57 10.45 -4.08 18.35
CA SER A 57 9.66 -3.45 17.29
C SER A 57 10.33 -3.42 15.92
N LEU A 58 9.53 -3.29 14.87
CA LEU A 58 9.97 -3.12 13.48
C LEU A 58 9.43 -1.79 12.92
N PRO A 59 10.13 -1.19 11.93
CA PRO A 59 9.63 0.01 11.26
C PRO A 59 8.38 -0.30 10.44
N LEU A 60 7.45 0.64 10.40
CA LEU A 60 6.24 0.54 9.59
C LEU A 60 6.45 1.21 8.23
N ALA A 61 6.19 0.49 7.13
CA ALA A 61 6.20 1.05 5.79
C ALA A 61 4.79 1.47 5.36
N VAL A 62 4.61 2.74 5.00
CA VAL A 62 3.32 3.36 4.64
C VAL A 62 3.26 3.84 3.18
N GLY A 63 4.11 3.28 2.31
CA GLY A 63 4.39 3.81 0.97
C GLY A 63 3.76 3.06 -0.20
N SER A 64 2.83 2.12 0.03
CA SER A 64 2.33 1.25 -1.05
C SER A 64 1.36 1.96 -2.00
N ALA A 65 0.70 3.01 -1.51
CA ALA A 65 -0.05 3.96 -2.32
C ALA A 65 -0.04 5.32 -1.61
N LEU A 66 -0.18 6.40 -2.37
CA LEU A 66 -0.24 7.76 -1.85
C LEU A 66 -1.25 8.59 -2.67
N SER A 67 -2.09 9.35 -1.99
CA SER A 67 -3.05 10.26 -2.61
C SER A 67 -3.12 11.56 -1.82
N PHE A 68 -3.10 12.70 -2.52
CA PHE A 68 -3.23 14.01 -1.88
C PHE A 68 -4.64 14.19 -1.32
N LYS A 69 -4.73 14.47 -0.02
CA LYS A 69 -5.99 14.71 0.69
C LYS A 69 -6.34 16.20 0.68
N GLY A 70 -5.35 17.07 0.91
CA GLY A 70 -5.59 18.50 0.99
C GLY A 70 -4.45 19.28 1.65
N TYR A 71 -4.67 20.58 1.76
CA TYR A 71 -3.74 21.52 2.40
C TYR A 71 -4.43 22.18 3.58
N GLU A 72 -3.85 22.03 4.77
CA GLU A 72 -4.33 22.65 6.00
C GLU A 72 -3.76 24.07 6.11
N LYS A 73 -4.61 25.08 5.89
CA LYS A 73 -4.21 26.48 5.81
C LYS A 73 -3.64 27.01 7.13
N GLY A 74 -4.19 26.59 8.27
CA GLY A 74 -3.78 27.12 9.58
C GLY A 74 -2.33 26.80 9.95
N SER A 75 -1.80 25.70 9.42
CA SER A 75 -0.46 25.20 9.72
C SER A 75 0.42 25.04 8.48
N ALA A 76 -0.06 25.46 7.31
CA ALA A 76 0.57 25.23 6.02
C ALA A 76 0.99 23.77 5.74
N ALA A 77 0.24 22.79 6.27
CA ALA A 77 0.61 21.38 6.16
C ALA A 77 -0.06 20.71 4.97
N LEU A 78 0.67 19.83 4.28
CA LEU A 78 0.10 18.94 3.27
C LEU A 78 -0.41 17.67 3.95
N GLU A 79 -1.59 17.22 3.56
CA GLU A 79 -2.17 15.97 4.03
C GLU A 79 -2.32 14.98 2.90
N PHE A 80 -2.03 13.71 3.19
CA PHE A 80 -2.15 12.61 2.26
C PHE A 80 -2.88 11.42 2.89
N TRP A 81 -3.55 10.65 2.05
CA TRP A 81 -3.89 9.27 2.33
C TRP A 81 -2.79 8.37 1.81
N ALA A 82 -2.37 7.42 2.63
CA ALA A 82 -1.44 6.37 2.24
C ALA A 82 -1.98 5.00 2.64
N VAL A 83 -1.41 3.94 2.09
CA VAL A 83 -1.75 2.56 2.47
C VAL A 83 -0.48 1.76 2.71
N THR A 84 -0.54 0.87 3.70
CA THR A 84 0.41 -0.23 3.83
C THR A 84 -0.09 -1.41 3.00
N ASP A 85 0.79 -2.15 2.33
CA ASP A 85 0.43 -3.35 1.56
C ASP A 85 0.64 -4.62 2.39
N ARG A 86 1.87 -5.11 2.47
CA ARG A 86 2.23 -6.31 3.24
C ARG A 86 2.82 -5.97 4.60
N GLY A 87 2.82 -6.93 5.52
CA GLY A 87 3.60 -6.82 6.76
C GLY A 87 5.11 -6.77 6.47
N PRO A 88 5.95 -6.44 7.48
CA PRO A 88 7.39 -6.58 7.34
C PRO A 88 7.73 -7.96 6.77
N ASN A 89 8.57 -7.98 5.75
CA ASN A 89 8.96 -9.22 5.09
C ASN A 89 10.40 -9.15 4.60
N ALA A 90 11.00 -10.33 4.44
CA ALA A 90 12.32 -10.52 3.90
C ALA A 90 12.32 -11.70 2.92
N ASP A 91 13.29 -11.72 2.01
CA ASP A 91 13.50 -12.86 1.12
C ASP A 91 13.90 -14.10 1.93
N SER A 92 13.43 -15.26 1.50
CA SER A 92 13.77 -16.56 2.11
C SER A 92 14.02 -17.62 1.03
N PRO A 93 14.69 -18.74 1.37
CA PRO A 93 14.88 -19.85 0.43
C PRO A 93 13.58 -20.40 -0.11
N GLU A 94 13.62 -21.05 -1.28
CA GLU A 94 12.46 -21.78 -1.80
C GLU A 94 12.04 -22.89 -0.82
N VAL A 95 10.74 -23.14 -0.73
CA VAL A 95 10.18 -24.21 0.08
C VAL A 95 9.62 -25.34 -0.78
N LEU A 96 9.81 -26.57 -0.33
CA LEU A 96 9.23 -27.75 -0.97
C LEU A 96 7.86 -28.02 -0.37
N ASN A 97 6.81 -27.97 -1.19
CA ASN A 97 5.46 -28.33 -0.80
C ASN A 97 4.87 -29.29 -1.84
N GLY A 98 4.47 -30.49 -1.43
CA GLY A 98 3.93 -31.50 -2.35
C GLY A 98 4.89 -31.88 -3.49
N GLY A 99 6.20 -31.83 -3.27
CA GLY A 99 7.22 -32.14 -4.29
C GLY A 99 7.49 -31.01 -5.29
N THR A 100 6.79 -29.88 -5.17
CA THR A 100 7.00 -28.68 -5.99
C THR A 100 7.72 -27.60 -5.18
N ARG A 101 8.64 -26.88 -5.81
CA ARG A 101 9.34 -25.75 -5.18
C ARG A 101 8.55 -24.48 -5.39
N TYR A 102 8.40 -23.71 -4.32
CA TYR A 102 7.72 -22.42 -4.34
C TYR A 102 8.66 -21.34 -3.82
N ALA A 103 8.64 -20.18 -4.47
CA ALA A 103 9.21 -18.96 -3.92
C ALA A 103 8.55 -18.68 -2.56
N SER A 104 9.33 -18.19 -1.60
CA SER A 104 8.82 -17.89 -0.27
C SER A 104 9.35 -16.56 0.25
N LYS A 105 8.65 -16.01 1.24
CA LYS A 105 9.10 -14.85 2.02
C LYS A 105 8.85 -15.06 3.50
N LEU A 106 9.76 -14.59 4.33
CA LEU A 106 9.60 -14.58 5.79
C LEU A 106 8.78 -13.36 6.20
N PHE A 107 7.82 -13.54 7.11
CA PHE A 107 6.99 -12.52 7.71
C PHE A 107 7.13 -12.55 9.24
N PRO A 108 8.00 -11.70 9.83
CA PRO A 108 8.19 -11.58 11.27
C PRO A 108 6.93 -11.20 12.07
N VAL A 109 5.97 -10.56 11.41
CA VAL A 109 4.67 -10.19 11.97
C VAL A 109 3.57 -10.73 11.05
N PRO A 110 3.29 -12.04 11.06
CA PRO A 110 2.39 -12.67 10.09
C PRO A 110 0.92 -12.26 10.30
N ALA A 111 0.58 -11.77 11.49
CA ALA A 111 -0.74 -11.22 11.82
C ALA A 111 -0.90 -9.73 11.45
N PHE A 112 0.05 -9.15 10.70
CA PHE A 112 -0.04 -7.76 10.28
C PHE A 112 -1.30 -7.50 9.45
N VAL A 113 -2.00 -6.41 9.79
CA VAL A 113 -3.21 -5.97 9.09
C VAL A 113 -2.88 -4.74 8.25
N PRO A 114 -2.98 -4.84 6.92
CA PRO A 114 -2.82 -3.70 6.02
C PRO A 114 -3.71 -2.53 6.47
N THR A 115 -3.22 -1.30 6.38
CA THR A 115 -3.80 -0.15 7.07
C THR A 115 -3.77 1.09 6.16
N VAL A 116 -4.89 1.80 6.10
CA VAL A 116 -4.94 3.16 5.53
C VAL A 116 -4.42 4.13 6.58
N VAL A 117 -3.48 4.99 6.21
CA VAL A 117 -2.91 6.00 7.09
C VAL A 117 -3.13 7.41 6.55
N GLN A 118 -3.30 8.36 7.45
CA GLN A 118 -3.14 9.78 7.12
C GLN A 118 -1.68 10.17 7.35
N LEU A 119 -1.05 10.75 6.33
CA LEU A 119 0.24 11.39 6.46
C LEU A 119 0.06 12.89 6.50
N ARG A 120 0.81 13.55 7.37
CA ARG A 120 0.91 14.99 7.46
C ARG A 120 2.35 15.40 7.22
N VAL A 121 2.56 16.31 6.27
CA VAL A 121 3.86 16.88 5.94
C VAL A 121 3.84 18.36 6.29
N SER A 122 4.58 18.72 7.33
CA SER A 122 4.93 20.10 7.65
C SER A 122 6.17 20.46 6.82
N LEU A 123 6.01 21.42 5.89
CA LEU A 123 7.07 21.80 4.97
C LEU A 123 8.34 22.22 5.72
N ALA A 124 9.51 21.82 5.21
CA ALA A 124 10.84 22.01 5.82
C ALA A 124 11.04 21.44 7.24
N GLU A 125 10.06 20.74 7.81
CA GLU A 125 10.12 20.23 9.19
C GLU A 125 10.07 18.71 9.26
N ALA A 126 8.90 18.10 9.00
CA ALA A 126 8.68 16.68 9.27
C ALA A 126 7.51 16.10 8.48
N ALA A 127 7.58 14.80 8.22
CA ALA A 127 6.45 13.99 7.80
C ALA A 127 6.06 13.02 8.93
N THR A 128 4.79 12.96 9.28
CA THR A 128 4.29 12.16 10.42
C THR A 128 3.06 11.36 10.02
N VAL A 129 2.96 10.14 10.56
CA VAL A 129 1.72 9.34 10.51
C VAL A 129 0.77 9.85 11.59
N GLY A 130 -0.46 10.16 11.18
CA GLY A 130 -1.58 10.49 12.06
C GLY A 130 -2.54 9.32 12.21
N ARG A 131 -3.80 9.54 11.79
CA ARG A 131 -4.86 8.53 11.90
C ARG A 131 -4.51 7.26 11.12
N MET A 132 -4.77 6.11 11.74
CA MET A 132 -4.60 4.78 11.14
C MET A 132 -5.91 4.02 11.14
N LEU A 133 -6.24 3.36 10.03
CA LEU A 133 -7.48 2.64 9.80
C LEU A 133 -7.17 1.25 9.23
N PRO A 134 -7.08 0.21 10.08
CA PRO A 134 -6.83 -1.16 9.63
C PRO A 134 -7.91 -1.62 8.65
N LEU A 135 -7.48 -2.22 7.54
CA LEU A 135 -8.36 -2.72 6.51
C LEU A 135 -9.11 -3.96 6.99
N ARG A 136 -10.40 -3.98 6.68
CA ARG A 136 -11.31 -5.04 7.07
C ARG A 136 -12.22 -5.42 5.92
N GLU A 137 -12.49 -6.70 5.80
CA GLU A 137 -13.48 -7.28 4.90
C GLU A 137 -14.55 -7.97 5.74
N ALA A 138 -15.83 -7.63 5.52
CA ALA A 138 -16.95 -8.16 6.30
C ALA A 138 -16.74 -8.11 7.83
N GLY A 139 -16.10 -7.04 8.32
CA GLY A 139 -15.79 -6.84 9.74
C GLY A 139 -14.54 -7.56 10.25
N ARG A 140 -13.93 -8.45 9.46
CA ARG A 140 -12.70 -9.18 9.83
C ARG A 140 -11.48 -8.45 9.29
N ALA A 141 -10.39 -8.45 10.06
CA ALA A 141 -9.13 -7.90 9.58
C ALA A 141 -8.63 -8.70 8.36
N ILE A 142 -8.17 -8.00 7.32
CA ILE A 142 -7.54 -8.66 6.18
C ILE A 142 -6.08 -9.01 6.52
N SER A 143 -5.53 -10.01 5.84
CA SER A 143 -4.14 -10.44 6.03
C SER A 143 -3.19 -9.63 5.15
N GLY A 144 -2.00 -9.32 5.66
CA GLY A 144 -0.86 -8.79 4.89
C GLY A 144 0.07 -9.86 4.31
N LEU A 145 -0.31 -11.14 4.39
CA LEU A 145 0.42 -12.26 3.78
C LEU A 145 0.08 -12.41 2.27
N PRO A 146 0.91 -13.14 1.50
CA PRO A 146 0.58 -13.49 0.12
C PRO A 146 -0.78 -14.18 0.01
N LEU A 147 -1.51 -13.90 -1.06
CA LEU A 147 -2.78 -14.56 -1.35
C LEU A 147 -2.55 -16.06 -1.61
N PRO A 148 -3.57 -16.91 -1.33
CA PRO A 148 -3.50 -18.34 -1.66
C PRO A 148 -3.15 -18.58 -3.13
N GLN A 149 -2.42 -19.67 -3.38
CA GLN A 149 -2.05 -20.10 -4.72
C GLN A 149 -3.29 -20.26 -5.61
N GLY A 150 -3.23 -19.71 -6.82
CA GLY A 150 -4.35 -19.75 -7.78
C GLY A 150 -5.44 -18.69 -7.55
N ALA A 151 -5.37 -17.89 -6.48
CA ALA A 151 -6.25 -16.73 -6.32
C ALA A 151 -5.90 -15.63 -7.33
N VAL A 152 -6.90 -14.88 -7.76
CA VAL A 152 -6.69 -13.71 -8.64
C VAL A 152 -5.82 -12.69 -7.89
N GLY A 153 -4.73 -12.27 -8.52
CA GLY A 153 -3.76 -11.33 -7.93
C GLY A 153 -2.72 -11.98 -7.00
N ALA A 154 -2.66 -13.31 -6.89
CA ALA A 154 -1.62 -13.98 -6.12
C ALA A 154 -0.23 -13.83 -6.77
N SER A 155 0.81 -13.61 -5.96
CA SER A 155 2.21 -13.55 -6.42
C SER A 155 2.81 -14.92 -6.73
N GLY A 156 2.17 -16.01 -6.29
CA GLY A 156 2.74 -17.35 -6.35
C GLY A 156 3.72 -17.67 -5.22
N GLU A 157 3.95 -16.74 -4.30
CA GLU A 157 4.83 -16.92 -3.14
C GLU A 157 4.10 -17.59 -1.96
N ILE A 158 4.85 -18.29 -1.10
CA ILE A 158 4.39 -18.75 0.20
C ILE A 158 4.92 -17.81 1.31
N GLY A 159 4.03 -17.31 2.16
CA GLY A 159 4.41 -16.58 3.36
C GLY A 159 4.75 -17.53 4.50
N LEU A 160 5.96 -17.39 5.05
CA LEU A 160 6.46 -18.15 6.19
C LEU A 160 6.47 -17.27 7.44
N ASP A 161 6.23 -17.85 8.60
CA ASP A 161 6.52 -17.21 9.88
C ASP A 161 7.90 -17.68 10.41
N GLU A 162 8.31 -17.14 11.55
CA GLU A 162 9.60 -17.48 12.17
C GLU A 162 9.61 -18.84 12.88
N LYS A 163 8.48 -19.55 12.96
CA LYS A 163 8.33 -20.78 13.75
C LYS A 163 8.42 -22.06 12.90
N LEU A 164 9.09 -21.98 11.75
CA LEU A 164 9.30 -23.08 10.80
C LEU A 164 9.43 -24.47 11.45
#